data_AF-A0A1C6QLP8-F1
#
_entry.id   AF-A0A1C6QLP8-F1
#
_cell.length_a   1.000
_cell.length_b   1.000
_cell.length_c   1.000
_cell.angle_alpha   90.00
_cell.angle_beta   90.00
_cell.angle_gamma   90.00
#
_symmetry.space_group_name_H-M   'P 1'
#
loop_
_entity.id
_entity.type
_entity.pdbx_description
1 polymer ?
#
loop_
_entity_poly.entity_id
_entity_poly.type
_entity_poly.pdbx_seq_one_letter_code
_entity_poly.pdbx_strand_id
1 'polypeptide(L)' 'AKRAGVPLVFVDPAYTSQTCAECGHVDKRNRIDQGLFICRGCGVVAHADRNASHNIATRGESVWNAGRESRVPATP' A
#
# COMPACT_ATOMS: atom_id res chain seq x y z
N ALA A 1 -12.20 -10.24 6.77
CA ALA A 1 -12.35 -10.63 5.35
C ALA A 1 -13.37 -11.75 5.17
N LYS A 2 -13.02 -13.02 5.45
CA LYS A 2 -13.88 -14.19 5.18
C LYS A 2 -15.32 -14.08 5.72
N ARG A 3 -15.49 -13.65 6.97
CA ARG A 3 -16.82 -13.50 7.61
C ARG A 3 -17.69 -12.36 7.06
N ALA A 4 -17.09 -11.41 6.35
CA ALA A 4 -17.77 -10.21 5.86
C ALA A 4 -17.87 -10.16 4.32
N GLY A 5 -17.48 -11.24 3.62
CA GLY A 5 -17.48 -11.27 2.15
C GLY A 5 -16.47 -10.31 1.49
N VAL A 6 -15.53 -9.74 2.25
CA VAL A 6 -14.56 -8.78 1.72
C VAL A 6 -13.49 -9.52 0.92
N PRO A 7 -13.27 -9.18 -0.37
CA PRO A 7 -12.22 -9.79 -1.19
C PRO A 7 -10.83 -9.64 -0.57
N LEU A 8 -9.96 -10.62 -0.82
CA LEU A 8 -8.56 -10.61 -0.40
C LEU A 8 -7.69 -10.75 -1.65
N VAL A 9 -6.85 -9.76 -1.92
CA VAL A 9 -5.88 -9.81 -3.02
C VAL A 9 -4.49 -9.60 -2.47
N PHE A 10 -3.52 -10.31 -3.06
CA PHE A 10 -2.11 -10.05 -2.78
C PHE A 10 -1.53 -9.08 -3.80
N VAL A 11 -0.71 -8.17 -3.31
CA VAL A 11 0.07 -7.20 -4.09
C VAL A 11 1.56 -7.42 -3.83
N ASP A 12 2.40 -6.99 -4.76
CA ASP A 12 3.83 -6.93 -4.52
C ASP A 12 4.12 -5.88 -3.43
N PRO A 13 4.77 -6.24 -2.30
CA PRO A 13 5.10 -5.31 -1.23
C PRO A 13 6.31 -4.42 -1.56
N ALA A 14 7.07 -4.71 -2.62
CA ALA A 14 8.31 -4.00 -2.92
C ALA A 14 8.11 -2.49 -3.06
N TYR A 15 9.02 -1.72 -2.44
CA TYR A 15 9.06 -0.25 -2.49
C TYR A 15 7.86 0.49 -1.88
N THR A 16 6.90 -0.19 -1.25
CA THR A 16 5.73 0.46 -0.62
C THR A 16 6.11 1.40 0.52
N SER A 17 7.22 1.16 1.20
CA SER A 17 7.76 2.04 2.25
C SER A 17 8.61 3.20 1.73
N GLN A 18 8.95 3.20 0.44
CA GLN A 18 9.80 4.21 -0.22
C GLN A 18 8.98 5.10 -1.17
N THR A 19 7.84 4.61 -1.63
CA THR A 19 6.91 5.33 -2.51
C THR A 19 6.09 6.31 -1.68
N CYS A 20 5.93 7.55 -2.16
CA CYS A 20 5.00 8.50 -1.58
C CYS A 20 3.57 8.21 -2.04
N ALA A 21 2.64 8.05 -1.11
CA ALA A 21 1.23 7.82 -1.43
C ALA A 21 0.53 9.04 -2.05
N GLU A 22 1.04 10.25 -1.82
CA GLU A 22 0.44 11.49 -2.35
C GLU A 22 0.87 11.78 -3.80
N CYS A 23 2.13 11.53 -4.15
CA CYS A 23 2.68 11.94 -5.46
C CYS A 23 3.36 10.81 -6.25
N GLY A 24 3.47 9.60 -5.69
CA GLY A 24 4.10 8.46 -6.35
C GLY A 24 5.64 8.48 -6.39
N HIS A 25 6.30 9.54 -5.92
CA HIS A 25 7.76 9.62 -5.92
C HIS A 25 8.39 8.52 -5.06
N VAL A 26 9.37 7.79 -5.61
CA VAL A 26 10.06 6.68 -4.94
C VAL A 26 11.50 7.09 -4.63
N ASP A 27 11.85 7.09 -3.34
CA ASP A 27 13.23 7.28 -2.88
C ASP A 27 13.43 6.49 -1.57
N LYS A 28 14.57 5.80 -1.46
CA LYS A 28 15.00 5.09 -0.25
C LYS A 28 15.07 6.00 0.98
N ARG A 29 15.38 7.28 0.77
CA ARG A 29 15.50 8.31 1.82
C ARG A 29 14.17 8.93 2.23
N ASN A 30 13.05 8.53 1.63
CA ASN A 30 11.74 9.04 2.03
C ASN A 30 11.32 8.51 3.41
N ARG A 31 11.69 7.27 3.76
CA ARG A 31 11.50 6.72 5.11
C ARG A 31 12.67 7.12 5.98
N ILE A 32 12.42 7.96 6.98
CA ILE A 32 13.45 8.45 7.90
C ILE A 32 13.69 7.43 9.01
N ASP A 33 12.61 6.92 9.60
CA ASP A 33 12.65 5.88 10.62
C ASP A 33 11.37 5.02 10.59
N GLN A 34 11.10 4.26 11.65
CA GLN A 34 9.91 3.41 11.71
C GLN A 34 8.60 4.21 11.67
N GLY A 35 8.57 5.38 12.29
CA GLY A 35 7.39 6.24 12.43
C GLY A 35 7.36 7.41 11.46
N LEU A 36 8.49 7.91 10.98
CA LEU A 36 8.57 9.13 10.18
C LEU A 36 8.86 8.87 8.69
N PHE A 37 8.02 9.44 7.84
CA PHE A 37 8.19 9.52 6.40
C PHE A 37 8.14 10.97 5.93
N ILE A 38 9.10 11.37 5.09
CA ILE A 38 9.15 12.69 4.45
C ILE A 38 9.43 12.49 2.97
N CYS A 39 8.47 12.82 2.11
CA CYS A 39 8.67 12.72 0.67
C CYS A 39 9.65 13.78 0.17
N ARG A 40 10.72 13.35 -0.51
CA ARG A 40 11.69 14.26 -1.16
C ARG A 40 11.15 14.93 -2.44
N GLY A 41 10.08 14.40 -3.02
CA GLY A 41 9.45 14.95 -4.23
C GLY A 41 8.43 16.05 -3.96
N CYS A 42 7.50 15.83 -3.02
CA CYS A 42 6.42 16.79 -2.73
C CYS A 42 6.46 17.38 -1.31
N GLY A 43 7.37 16.92 -0.44
CA GLY A 43 7.52 17.44 0.92
C GLY A 43 6.50 16.94 1.95
N VAL A 44 5.56 16.05 1.58
CA VAL A 44 4.59 15.53 2.56
C VAL A 44 5.30 14.83 3.72
N VAL A 45 4.83 15.14 4.93
CA VAL A 45 5.26 14.50 6.17
C VAL A 45 4.10 13.62 6.67
N ALA A 46 4.38 12.35 6.92
CA ALA A 46 3.37 11.40 7.36
C ALA A 46 3.99 10.31 8.25
N HIS A 47 3.12 9.56 8.93
CA HIS A 47 3.57 8.33 9.58
C HIS A 47 3.95 7.29 8.52
N ALA A 48 5.10 6.62 8.67
CA ALA A 48 5.60 5.70 7.64
C ALA A 48 4.63 4.55 7.35
N ASP A 49 4.03 3.96 8.39
CA ASP A 49 3.03 2.89 8.22
C ASP A 49 1.73 3.38 7.57
N ARG A 50 1.31 4.63 7.83
CA ARG A 50 0.16 5.24 7.16
C ARG A 50 0.44 5.35 5.67
N ASN A 51 1.59 5.94 5.30
CA ASN A 51 2.01 6.07 3.90
C ASN A 51 2.08 4.70 3.20
N ALA A 52 2.72 3.71 3.82
CA ALA A 52 2.82 2.35 3.26
C ALA A 52 1.44 1.67 3.10
N SER A 53 0.53 1.85 4.06
CA SER A 53 -0.83 1.31 4.00
C SER A 53 -1.63 1.88 2.83
N HIS A 54 -1.51 3.20 2.57
CA HIS A 54 -2.13 3.81 1.40
C HIS A 54 -1.56 3.26 0.09
N ASN A 55 -0.24 3.10 -0.02
CA ASN A 55 0.37 2.48 -1.19
C ASN A 55 -0.13 1.04 -1.43
N ILE A 56 -0.26 0.25 -0.37
CA ILE A 56 -0.79 -1.12 -0.45
C ILE A 56 -2.27 -1.09 -0.88
N ALA A 57 -3.07 -0.18 -0.34
CA ALA A 57 -4.49 -0.04 -0.69
C ALA A 57 -4.66 0.31 -2.18
N THR A 58 -3.93 1.31 -2.68
CA THR A 58 -3.98 1.72 -4.10
C THR A 58 -3.55 0.57 -5.03
N ARG A 59 -2.49 -0.17 -4.67
CA ARG A 59 -2.09 -1.37 -5.44
C ARG A 59 -3.16 -2.46 -5.38
N GLY A 60 -3.78 -2.65 -4.22
CA GLY A 60 -4.84 -3.63 -3.98
C GLY A 60 -6.05 -3.35 -4.86
N GLU A 61 -6.48 -2.10 -4.90
CA GLU A 61 -7.55 -1.61 -5.77
C GLU A 61 -7.20 -1.82 -7.25
N SER A 62 -5.98 -1.46 -7.66
CA SER A 62 -5.52 -1.63 -9.04
C SER A 62 -5.56 -3.08 -9.50
N VAL A 63 -5.06 -4.02 -8.68
CA VAL A 63 -5.06 -5.44 -9.05
C VAL A 63 -6.47 -6.04 -9.01
N TRP A 64 -7.32 -5.59 -8.08
CA TRP A 64 -8.71 -6.01 -8.01
C TRP A 64 -9.50 -5.57 -9.26
N ASN A 65 -9.37 -4.30 -9.64
CA ASN A 65 -10.01 -3.75 -10.84
C ASN A 65 -9.49 -4.39 -12.14
N ALA A 66 -8.25 -4.90 -12.14
CA ALA A 66 -7.69 -5.69 -13.23
C ALA A 66 -8.21 -7.15 -13.30
N GLY A 67 -9.18 -7.52 -12.45
CA GLY A 67 -9.83 -8.82 -12.48
C GLY A 67 -9.11 -9.93 -11.71
N ARG A 68 -8.22 -9.58 -10.76
CA ARG A 68 -7.55 -10.60 -9.94
C ARG A 68 -8.54 -11.30 -9.02
N GLU A 69 -8.49 -12.63 -9.03
CA GLU A 69 -9.33 -13.45 -8.18
C GLU A 69 -9.07 -13.23 -6.68
N SER A 70 -10.15 -13.29 -5.91
CA SER A 70 -10.09 -13.25 -4.46
C SER A 70 -9.41 -14.51 -3.92
N ARG A 71 -8.44 -14.31 -3.04
CA ARG A 71 -7.72 -15.34 -2.29
C ARG A 71 -8.42 -15.70 -0.98
N VAL A 72 -9.60 -15.14 -0.69
CA VAL A 72 -10.39 -15.57 0.47
C VAL A 72 -10.76 -17.03 0.26
N PRO A 73 -10.37 -17.96 1.17
CA PRO A 73 -10.77 -19.34 1.03
C PRO A 73 -12.29 -19.45 1.07
N ALA A 74 -12.87 -20.24 0.17
CA ALA A 74 -14.28 -20.57 0.22
C ALA A 74 -14.65 -21.03 1.65
N THR A 75 -15.78 -20.56 2.14
CA THR A 75 -16.36 -21.14 3.36
C THR A 75 -16.77 -22.57 3.02
N PRO A 76 -16.44 -23.57 3.85
CA PRO A 76 -17.00 -24.91 3.71
C PRO A 76 -18.52 -24.88 3.62
#